data_AF-A0A9D4URA7-F1
#
_entry.id   AF-A0A9D4URA7-F1
#
_cell.length_a   1.000
_cell.length_b   1.000
_cell.length_c   1.000
_cell.angle_alpha   90.00
_cell.angle_beta   90.00
_cell.angle_gamma   90.00
#
_symmetry.space_group_name_H-M   'P 1'
#
loop_
_entity.id
_entity.type
_entity.pdbx_description
1 polymer ?
#
loop_
_entity_poly.entity_id
_entity_poly.type
_entity_poly.pdbx_seq_one_letter_code
_entity_poly.pdbx_strand_id
1 'polypeptide(L)'
;MASLVDLNPGPFVLLTQGSASSPRPFLPPSRYSHHPHSPHQLQSRQQPLLSCLLTESNTWTVLQKIQEEMTALNADSDVKVIILTGAGRAFCSGVDLTAAQDVFKGDVKNREIDPVIQMEACTKPIIGAINGFAVTAGFEIALACDILVASKDAKFIDTHCKFGIFPSWGLSQKLPRIIGLNRAKEISWSAKPLDAITAERWGLVNKVVESREVLEAAIGVGEDIIKNQQDMVVRYKGVINDGFKLSLGDGAVLEKVSSMYSPLVGGVLEASLHQDLGCEDGSKYMLM
;
A
#
# COMPACT_ATOMS: atom_id res chain seq x y z
N MET A 1 10.73 -3.22 33.65
CA MET A 1 10.15 -4.49 33.17
C MET A 1 8.91 -4.16 32.36
N ALA A 2 9.09 -3.93 31.05
CA ALA A 2 7.98 -3.89 30.10
C ALA A 2 8.04 -5.23 29.34
N SER A 3 6.99 -6.02 29.49
CA SER A 3 6.85 -7.32 28.83
C SER A 3 6.81 -7.13 27.32
N LEU A 4 7.69 -7.83 26.58
CA LEU A 4 7.49 -8.10 25.17
C LEU A 4 6.10 -8.75 25.04
N VAL A 5 5.19 -8.10 24.30
CA VAL A 5 4.03 -8.80 23.77
C VAL A 5 4.58 -9.67 22.65
N ASP A 6 4.77 -10.95 22.97
CA ASP A 6 5.04 -11.99 22.00
C ASP A 6 3.78 -12.14 21.15
N LEU A 7 3.67 -11.31 20.10
CA LEU A 7 2.69 -11.51 19.04
C LEU A 7 3.13 -12.77 18.32
N ASN A 8 2.63 -13.92 18.79
CA ASN A 8 2.79 -15.23 18.18
C ASN A 8 2.73 -15.08 16.66
N PRO A 9 3.84 -15.24 15.91
CA PRO A 9 3.81 -15.06 14.49
C PRO A 9 3.08 -16.27 13.93
N GLY A 10 1.81 -16.06 13.60
CA GLY A 10 1.19 -16.83 12.54
C GLY A 10 2.01 -16.70 11.23
N PRO A 11 1.50 -17.21 10.11
CA PRO A 11 2.25 -17.45 8.87
C PRO A 11 2.58 -16.17 8.06
N PHE A 12 2.84 -15.07 8.74
CA PHE A 12 3.04 -13.76 8.18
C PHE A 12 4.53 -13.50 7.98
N VAL A 13 4.86 -12.90 6.83
CA VAL A 13 6.19 -12.31 6.64
C VAL A 13 6.11 -10.89 7.20
N LEU A 14 6.64 -10.70 8.41
CA LEU A 14 6.83 -9.41 9.05
C LEU A 14 8.21 -8.89 8.67
N LEU A 15 8.30 -7.93 7.75
CA LEU A 15 9.60 -7.38 7.33
C LEU A 15 10.00 -6.22 8.25
N THR A 16 10.48 -6.52 9.47
CA THR A 16 11.23 -5.55 10.29
C THR A 16 12.69 -5.54 9.81
N GLN A 17 13.29 -4.37 9.57
CA GLN A 17 14.75 -4.30 9.55
C GLN A 17 15.27 -4.53 10.97
N GLY A 18 16.25 -5.43 11.10
CA GLY A 18 16.83 -5.78 12.39
C GLY A 18 17.29 -4.55 13.15
N SER A 19 16.89 -4.45 14.42
CA SER A 19 17.29 -3.40 15.33
C SER A 19 18.80 -3.17 15.24
N ALA A 20 19.22 -1.93 14.97
CA ALA A 20 20.59 -1.52 15.25
C ALA A 20 20.80 -1.69 16.76
N SER A 21 21.47 -2.78 17.14
CA SER A 21 21.86 -3.05 18.51
C SER A 21 22.65 -1.87 19.07
N SER A 22 22.33 -1.48 20.30
CA SER A 22 23.02 -0.48 21.14
C SER A 22 24.54 -0.40 20.95
N PRO A 23 25.17 0.77 21.12
CA PRO A 23 26.61 0.93 20.93
C PRO A 23 27.37 0.03 21.91
N ARG A 24 28.05 -1.00 21.40
CA ARG A 24 28.99 -1.79 22.21
C ARG A 24 30.28 -0.99 22.40
N PRO A 25 30.88 -1.00 23.60
CA PRO A 25 32.13 -0.31 23.86
C PRO A 25 33.28 -0.89 23.02
N PHE A 26 34.14 0.01 22.55
CA PHE A 26 35.37 -0.28 21.80
C PHE A 26 36.23 -1.34 22.54
N LEU A 27 36.53 -2.45 21.87
CA LEU A 27 37.60 -3.38 22.24
C LEU A 27 38.55 -3.58 21.04
N PRO A 28 39.87 -3.66 21.27
CA PRO A 28 40.88 -3.68 20.20
C PRO A 28 40.96 -5.03 19.45
N PRO A 29 41.55 -5.06 18.23
CA PRO A 29 41.37 -6.15 17.30
C PRO A 29 42.31 -7.31 17.62
N SER A 30 41.77 -8.50 17.91
CA SER A 30 42.51 -9.73 17.66
C SER A 30 41.58 -10.89 17.32
N ARG A 31 41.93 -11.56 16.21
CA ARG A 31 41.47 -12.87 15.71
C ARG A 31 40.08 -12.92 15.05
N TYR A 32 40.11 -12.77 13.74
CA TYR A 32 39.13 -13.40 12.84
C TYR A 32 39.18 -14.93 13.01
N SER A 33 38.03 -15.52 13.28
CA SER A 33 37.79 -16.94 13.01
C SER A 33 36.52 -17.03 12.16
N HIS A 34 36.65 -17.67 10.99
CA HIS A 34 35.57 -17.96 10.08
C HIS A 34 34.59 -18.93 10.76
N HIS A 35 33.33 -18.52 10.91
CA HIS A 35 32.22 -19.44 11.14
C HIS A 35 31.34 -19.49 9.88
N PRO A 36 31.00 -20.69 9.39
CA PRO A 36 30.17 -20.85 8.21
C PRO A 36 28.74 -20.36 8.49
N HIS A 37 28.17 -19.67 7.50
CA HIS A 37 26.77 -19.28 7.48
C HIS A 37 25.87 -20.48 7.79
N SER A 38 25.06 -20.38 8.84
CA SER A 38 24.01 -21.36 9.11
C SER A 38 22.88 -21.16 8.10
N PRO A 39 22.38 -22.24 7.48
CA PRO A 39 21.26 -22.17 6.56
C PRO A 39 19.98 -21.79 7.34
N HIS A 40 19.27 -20.78 6.86
CA HIS A 40 17.96 -20.40 7.35
C HIS A 40 17.03 -21.62 7.33
N GLN A 41 16.60 -22.08 8.51
CA GLN A 41 15.56 -23.11 8.62
C GLN A 41 14.21 -22.48 8.27
N LEU A 42 13.69 -22.80 7.08
CA LEU A 42 12.29 -22.59 6.75
C LEU A 42 11.44 -23.52 7.63
N GLN A 43 10.80 -22.97 8.66
CA GLN A 43 9.69 -23.64 9.33
C GLN A 43 8.46 -23.62 8.41
N SER A 44 7.70 -24.72 8.47
CA SER A 44 6.60 -25.07 7.57
C SER A 44 5.56 -23.96 7.38
N ARG A 45 5.46 -23.46 6.13
CA ARG A 45 4.46 -22.49 5.65
C ARG A 45 3.04 -23.06 5.76
N GLN A 46 2.31 -22.72 6.82
CA GLN A 46 0.85 -22.83 6.84
C GLN A 46 0.24 -21.44 6.57
N GLN A 47 0.15 -21.06 5.29
CA GLN A 47 -0.57 -19.92 4.67
C GLN A 47 0.23 -18.64 4.31
N PRO A 48 0.93 -18.61 3.15
CA PRO A 48 1.67 -17.44 2.65
C PRO A 48 0.81 -16.34 1.97
N LEU A 49 -0.50 -16.23 2.25
CA LEU A 49 -1.44 -15.42 1.44
C LEU A 49 -1.43 -13.91 1.78
N LEU A 50 -0.93 -13.53 2.94
CA LEU A 50 -0.95 -12.16 3.46
C LEU A 50 0.46 -11.68 3.79
N SER A 51 0.89 -10.57 3.19
CA SER A 51 2.20 -9.96 3.47
C SER A 51 2.05 -8.66 4.26
N CYS A 52 2.92 -8.43 5.25
CA CYS A 52 2.93 -7.20 6.05
C CYS A 52 4.25 -6.43 5.84
N LEU A 53 4.16 -5.26 5.22
CA LEU A 53 5.28 -4.34 5.10
C LEU A 53 5.34 -3.39 6.30
N LEU A 54 6.47 -3.37 7.00
CA LEU A 54 6.76 -2.40 8.07
C LEU A 54 7.73 -1.34 7.57
N THR A 55 7.39 -0.07 7.76
CA THR A 55 8.28 1.04 7.44
C THR A 55 8.87 1.63 8.74
N GLU A 56 10.18 1.52 8.94
CA GLU A 56 10.87 2.22 10.03
C GLU A 56 11.55 3.49 9.48
N SER A 57 11.25 4.66 10.06
CA SER A 57 11.94 5.94 9.80
C SER A 57 11.60 6.67 8.47
N ASN A 58 12.09 7.92 8.34
CA ASN A 58 11.62 8.97 7.42
C ASN A 58 12.63 9.34 6.30
N THR A 59 13.54 8.43 5.97
CA THR A 59 14.62 8.69 5.01
C THR A 59 14.20 8.24 3.61
N TRP A 60 14.76 8.85 2.55
CA TRP A 60 14.58 8.41 1.14
C TRP A 60 14.73 6.89 0.93
N THR A 61 15.58 6.25 1.74
CA THR A 61 15.79 4.80 1.75
C THR A 61 14.52 4.00 2.07
N VAL A 62 13.56 4.56 2.80
CA VAL A 62 12.27 3.90 3.09
C VAL A 62 11.33 3.95 1.90
N LEU A 63 11.36 5.06 1.15
CA LEU A 63 10.57 5.21 -0.07
C LEU A 63 11.06 4.25 -1.17
N GLN A 64 12.38 4.13 -1.33
CA GLN A 64 12.99 3.13 -2.22
C GLN A 64 12.66 1.70 -1.80
N LYS A 65 12.69 1.41 -0.50
CA LYS A 65 12.28 0.07 0.00
C LYS A 65 10.82 -0.24 -0.27
N ILE A 66 9.90 0.73 -0.08
CA ILE A 66 8.49 0.52 -0.44
C ILE A 66 8.39 0.16 -1.91
N GLN A 67 9.10 0.87 -2.79
CA GLN A 67 9.12 0.55 -4.21
C GLN A 67 9.60 -0.88 -4.48
N GLU A 68 10.78 -1.25 -4.00
CA GLU A 68 11.39 -2.58 -4.20
C GLU A 68 10.48 -3.70 -3.70
N GLU A 69 9.93 -3.53 -2.49
CA GLU A 69 9.09 -4.53 -1.84
C GLU A 69 7.72 -4.63 -2.52
N MET A 70 7.13 -3.52 -2.95
CA MET A 70 5.88 -3.56 -3.72
C MET A 70 6.07 -4.30 -5.04
N THR A 71 7.19 -4.08 -5.74
CA THR A 71 7.51 -4.84 -6.96
C THR A 71 7.67 -6.34 -6.67
N ALA A 72 8.43 -6.70 -5.63
CA ALA A 72 8.65 -8.10 -5.24
C ALA A 72 7.35 -8.79 -4.81
N LEU A 73 6.57 -8.16 -3.94
CA LEU A 73 5.29 -8.67 -3.46
C LEU A 73 4.26 -8.77 -4.57
N ASN A 74 4.26 -7.87 -5.56
CA ASN A 74 3.36 -7.97 -6.71
C ASN A 74 3.69 -9.21 -7.57
N ALA A 75 4.98 -9.54 -7.72
CA ALA A 75 5.42 -10.68 -8.52
C ALA A 75 5.23 -12.05 -7.83
N ASP A 76 5.16 -12.10 -6.51
CA ASP A 76 5.05 -13.37 -5.75
C ASP A 76 3.63 -13.97 -5.85
N SER A 77 3.44 -15.08 -6.57
CA SER A 77 2.12 -15.69 -6.75
C SER A 77 1.47 -16.20 -5.45
N ASP A 78 2.23 -16.42 -4.38
CA ASP A 78 1.70 -16.83 -3.08
C ASP A 78 1.00 -15.67 -2.36
N VAL A 79 1.44 -14.43 -2.56
CA VAL A 79 0.86 -13.23 -1.93
C VAL A 79 -0.45 -12.85 -2.63
N LYS A 80 -1.53 -12.67 -1.87
CA LYS A 80 -2.85 -12.27 -2.38
C LYS A 80 -3.28 -10.88 -1.93
N VAL A 81 -2.92 -10.49 -0.71
CA VAL A 81 -3.22 -9.17 -0.15
C VAL A 81 -1.97 -8.64 0.56
N ILE A 82 -1.76 -7.33 0.47
CA ILE A 82 -0.65 -6.63 1.11
C ILE A 82 -1.22 -5.73 2.21
N ILE A 83 -0.65 -5.80 3.41
CA ILE A 83 -0.91 -4.87 4.50
C ILE A 83 0.31 -3.98 4.67
N LEU A 84 0.10 -2.67 4.63
CA LEU A 84 1.13 -1.66 4.85
C LEU A 84 0.89 -0.98 6.19
N THR A 85 1.90 -0.95 7.06
CA THR A 85 1.84 -0.22 8.34
C THR A 85 3.21 0.36 8.72
N GLY A 86 3.21 1.33 9.63
CA GLY A 86 4.44 1.95 10.11
C GLY A 86 4.98 1.23 11.35
N ALA A 87 6.30 1.13 11.46
CA ALA A 87 6.93 0.65 12.68
C ALA A 87 6.92 1.75 13.75
N GLY A 88 6.32 1.45 14.90
CA GLY A 88 6.27 2.36 16.05
C GLY A 88 4.97 3.17 16.15
N ARG A 89 5.10 4.49 16.42
CA ARG A 89 3.96 5.37 16.78
C ARG A 89 3.37 6.16 15.61
N ALA A 90 3.95 6.04 14.43
CA ALA A 90 3.49 6.72 13.23
C ALA A 90 3.38 5.71 12.09
N PHE A 91 2.45 5.96 11.18
CA PHE A 91 2.36 5.22 9.92
C PHE A 91 3.50 5.65 8.99
N CYS A 92 3.60 6.95 8.74
CA CYS A 92 4.71 7.56 8.04
C CYS A 92 4.69 9.06 8.33
N SER A 93 5.67 9.56 9.07
CA SER A 93 5.74 10.97 9.49
C SER A 93 6.30 11.93 8.42
N GLY A 94 6.41 11.48 7.17
CA GLY A 94 6.90 12.27 6.05
C GLY A 94 8.42 12.18 5.89
N VAL A 95 8.97 12.98 4.97
CA VAL A 95 10.41 13.03 4.70
C VAL A 95 11.08 14.02 5.64
N ASP A 96 12.26 13.68 6.16
CA ASP A 96 13.10 14.63 6.90
C ASP A 96 13.45 15.86 6.02
N LEU A 97 13.00 17.04 6.43
CA LEU A 97 13.22 18.30 5.70
C LEU A 97 14.69 18.72 5.62
N THR A 98 15.57 18.15 6.45
CA THR A 98 17.02 18.36 6.32
C THR A 98 17.61 17.55 5.16
N ALA A 99 16.94 16.47 4.73
CA ALA A 99 17.25 15.68 3.53
C ALA A 99 16.34 16.04 2.33
N ALA A 100 15.38 16.96 2.51
CA ALA A 100 14.40 17.34 1.49
C ALA A 100 15.03 17.86 0.20
N GLN A 101 16.17 18.57 0.26
CA GLN A 101 16.80 19.06 -0.96
C GLN A 101 17.21 17.92 -1.89
N ASP A 102 17.66 16.78 -1.38
CA ASP A 102 18.08 15.66 -2.21
C ASP A 102 16.90 14.77 -2.61
N VAL A 103 15.90 14.64 -1.74
CA VAL A 103 14.63 13.93 -2.03
C VAL A 103 13.81 14.63 -3.10
N PHE A 104 13.67 15.95 -3.04
CA PHE A 104 12.93 16.75 -4.04
C PHE A 104 13.75 17.09 -5.29
N LYS A 105 15.08 16.87 -5.28
CA LYS A 105 15.94 16.86 -6.48
C LYS A 105 15.98 15.49 -7.17
N GLY A 106 15.54 14.42 -6.49
CA GLY A 106 15.37 13.10 -7.09
C GLY A 106 14.53 13.22 -8.35
N ASP A 107 14.95 12.55 -9.42
CA ASP A 107 14.33 12.70 -10.73
C ASP A 107 12.88 12.16 -10.67
N VAL A 108 11.93 13.08 -10.48
CA VAL A 108 10.47 12.84 -10.47
C VAL A 108 9.98 12.20 -11.78
N LYS A 109 10.86 12.04 -12.77
CA LYS A 109 10.61 11.37 -14.04
C LYS A 109 10.89 9.88 -14.01
N ASN A 110 11.69 9.37 -13.06
CA ASN A 110 11.96 7.93 -13.00
C ASN A 110 10.82 7.20 -12.29
N ARG A 111 9.84 6.79 -13.09
CA ARG A 111 8.63 6.07 -12.65
C ARG A 111 8.92 4.73 -11.99
N GLU A 112 10.06 4.11 -12.29
CA GLU A 112 10.42 2.79 -11.76
C GLU A 112 10.79 2.84 -10.28
N ILE A 113 11.32 3.97 -9.81
CA ILE A 113 11.72 4.17 -8.41
C ILE A 113 10.66 4.94 -7.58
N ASP A 114 9.53 5.31 -8.19
CA ASP A 114 8.46 6.03 -7.51
C ASP A 114 7.57 5.04 -6.74
N PRO A 115 7.51 5.13 -5.40
CA PRO A 115 6.78 4.16 -4.58
C PRO A 115 5.27 4.19 -4.85
N VAL A 116 4.68 5.37 -5.07
CA VAL A 116 3.24 5.47 -5.28
C VAL A 116 2.85 4.96 -6.67
N ILE A 117 3.68 5.18 -7.68
CA ILE A 117 3.46 4.58 -9.01
C ILE A 117 3.50 3.04 -8.90
N GLN A 118 4.45 2.47 -8.16
CA GLN A 118 4.49 1.00 -7.99
C GLN A 118 3.32 0.47 -7.15
N MET A 119 2.84 1.23 -6.16
CA MET A 119 1.63 0.88 -5.42
C MET A 119 0.38 0.90 -6.33
N GLU A 120 0.24 1.93 -7.17
CA GLU A 120 -0.87 2.04 -8.13
C GLU A 120 -0.82 0.96 -9.21
N ALA A 121 0.38 0.53 -9.62
CA ALA A 121 0.59 -0.56 -10.57
C ALA A 121 0.44 -1.96 -9.94
N CYS A 122 0.41 -2.05 -8.60
CA CYS A 122 0.24 -3.33 -7.92
C CYS A 122 -1.19 -3.85 -8.12
N THR A 123 -1.28 -5.07 -8.67
CA THR A 123 -2.56 -5.69 -9.02
C THR A 123 -3.28 -6.27 -7.79
N LYS A 124 -2.54 -6.46 -6.70
CA LYS A 124 -3.05 -7.03 -5.44
C LYS A 124 -3.64 -5.94 -4.55
N PRO A 125 -4.70 -6.22 -3.78
CA PRO A 125 -5.22 -5.27 -2.80
C PRO A 125 -4.18 -4.84 -1.76
N ILE A 126 -4.13 -3.55 -1.48
CA ILE A 126 -3.25 -2.92 -0.49
C ILE A 126 -4.12 -2.32 0.62
N ILE A 127 -3.97 -2.83 1.83
CA ILE A 127 -4.65 -2.33 3.02
C ILE A 127 -3.67 -1.51 3.84
N GLY A 128 -3.96 -0.21 4.02
CA GLY A 128 -3.21 0.66 4.92
C GLY A 128 -3.71 0.51 6.35
N ALA A 129 -2.89 -0.07 7.23
CA ALA A 129 -3.08 -0.10 8.67
C ALA A 129 -2.43 1.15 9.30
N ILE A 130 -3.19 2.24 9.40
CA ILE A 130 -2.71 3.56 9.83
C ILE A 130 -2.64 3.60 11.36
N ASN A 131 -1.50 3.19 11.92
CA ASN A 131 -1.24 3.07 13.36
C ASN A 131 -0.92 4.40 14.07
N GLY A 132 -0.90 5.53 13.35
CA GLY A 132 -0.59 6.84 13.92
C GLY A 132 -0.55 7.95 12.88
N PHE A 133 0.45 8.82 12.96
CA PHE A 133 0.59 9.94 12.04
C PHE A 133 0.91 9.50 10.60
N ALA A 134 0.19 10.06 9.63
CA ALA A 134 0.45 9.98 8.20
C ALA A 134 0.62 11.42 7.67
N VAL A 135 1.86 11.84 7.39
CA VAL A 135 2.21 13.25 7.12
C VAL A 135 2.83 13.38 5.73
N THR A 136 2.27 14.25 4.89
CA THR A 136 2.78 14.62 3.56
C THR A 136 3.05 13.40 2.69
N ALA A 137 4.30 12.95 2.52
CA ALA A 137 4.62 11.72 1.81
C ALA A 137 3.89 10.50 2.41
N GLY A 138 3.77 10.44 3.73
CA GLY A 138 3.01 9.39 4.42
C GLY A 138 1.51 9.47 4.18
N PHE A 139 0.97 10.67 3.97
CA PHE A 139 -0.43 10.84 3.59
C PHE A 139 -0.66 10.44 2.13
N GLU A 140 0.27 10.76 1.22
CA GLU A 140 0.24 10.28 -0.16
C GLU A 140 0.30 8.76 -0.26
N ILE A 141 1.15 8.11 0.54
CA ILE A 141 1.22 6.64 0.64
C ILE A 141 -0.10 6.06 1.18
N ALA A 142 -0.70 6.69 2.20
CA ALA A 142 -2.01 6.26 2.69
C ALA A 142 -3.09 6.38 1.59
N LEU A 143 -3.07 7.47 0.81
CA LEU A 143 -3.97 7.65 -0.34
C LEU A 143 -3.69 6.71 -1.52
N ALA A 144 -2.54 6.02 -1.51
CA ALA A 144 -2.20 4.99 -2.49
C ALA A 144 -2.66 3.58 -2.07
N CYS A 145 -3.11 3.40 -0.84
CA CYS A 145 -3.75 2.16 -0.39
C CYS A 145 -5.19 2.09 -0.91
N ASP A 146 -5.70 0.87 -1.14
CA ASP A 146 -7.09 0.65 -1.60
C ASP A 146 -8.09 0.76 -0.44
N ILE A 147 -7.70 0.31 0.76
CA ILE A 147 -8.53 0.32 1.97
C ILE A 147 -7.71 0.87 3.13
N LEU A 148 -8.32 1.72 3.95
CA LEU A 148 -7.69 2.27 5.15
C LEU A 148 -8.41 1.81 6.43
N VAL A 149 -7.65 1.18 7.32
CA VAL A 149 -8.03 0.93 8.72
C VAL A 149 -7.13 1.79 9.59
N ALA A 150 -7.71 2.61 10.46
CA ALA A 150 -6.93 3.58 11.24
C ALA A 150 -7.10 3.40 12.75
N SER A 151 -6.04 3.71 13.49
CA SER A 151 -6.12 3.96 14.93
C SER A 151 -6.97 5.20 15.20
N LYS A 152 -7.70 5.22 16.33
CA LYS A 152 -8.32 6.45 16.88
C LYS A 152 -7.35 7.61 17.04
N ASP A 153 -6.08 7.33 17.29
CA ASP A 153 -5.00 8.30 17.47
C ASP A 153 -4.39 8.76 16.13
N ALA A 154 -4.76 8.13 15.00
CA ALA A 154 -4.22 8.48 13.70
C ALA A 154 -4.60 9.91 13.28
N LYS A 155 -3.64 10.58 12.64
CA LYS A 155 -3.78 11.94 12.11
C LYS A 155 -3.21 11.99 10.70
N PHE A 156 -3.98 12.54 9.78
CA PHE A 156 -3.55 12.81 8.41
C PHE A 156 -3.23 14.29 8.27
N ILE A 157 -2.03 14.62 7.81
CA ILE A 157 -1.55 16.01 7.77
C ILE A 157 -0.88 16.27 6.42
N ASP A 158 -1.41 17.22 5.67
CA ASP A 158 -0.77 17.73 4.46
C ASP A 158 0.04 18.98 4.81
N THR A 159 1.38 18.93 4.72
CA THR A 159 2.26 20.08 5.00
C THR A 159 2.84 20.73 3.75
N HIS A 160 2.36 20.38 2.55
CA HIS A 160 2.88 20.91 1.29
C HIS A 160 2.85 22.45 1.25
N CYS A 161 1.69 23.06 1.52
CA CYS A 161 1.55 24.52 1.59
C CYS A 161 2.38 25.16 2.71
N LYS A 162 2.57 24.46 3.84
CA LYS A 162 3.36 24.94 4.97
C LYS A 162 4.85 25.06 4.63
N PHE A 163 5.36 24.16 3.80
CA PHE A 163 6.78 24.11 3.43
C PHE A 163 7.08 24.62 2.01
N GLY A 164 6.07 25.08 1.27
CA GLY A 164 6.26 25.64 -0.07
C GLY A 164 6.65 24.60 -1.13
N ILE A 165 6.23 23.35 -0.94
CA ILE A 165 6.46 22.24 -1.87
C ILE A 165 5.13 21.80 -2.49
N PHE A 166 5.16 21.24 -3.71
CA PHE A 166 3.96 20.69 -4.35
C PHE A 166 3.87 19.17 -4.17
N PRO A 167 2.66 18.61 -3.99
CA PRO A 167 2.47 17.16 -3.99
C PRO A 167 2.71 16.58 -5.39
N SER A 168 3.41 15.45 -5.46
CA SER A 168 3.75 14.76 -6.71
C SER A 168 3.19 13.34 -6.82
N TRP A 169 2.56 12.81 -5.76
CA TRP A 169 2.02 11.45 -5.72
C TRP A 169 0.49 11.43 -5.62
N GLY A 170 -0.13 12.47 -6.17
CA GLY A 170 -1.56 12.51 -6.42
C GLY A 170 -2.42 13.05 -5.28
N LEU A 171 -1.86 13.54 -4.16
CA LEU A 171 -2.66 14.08 -3.04
C LEU A 171 -3.70 15.10 -3.51
N SER A 172 -3.25 16.09 -4.30
CA SER A 172 -4.11 17.17 -4.81
C SER A 172 -5.25 16.69 -5.71
N GLN A 173 -5.17 15.46 -6.20
CA GLN A 173 -6.15 14.85 -7.08
C GLN A 173 -7.03 13.83 -6.36
N LYS A 174 -6.44 12.94 -5.55
CA LYS A 174 -7.15 11.87 -4.85
C LYS A 174 -7.99 12.42 -3.69
N LEU A 175 -7.39 13.26 -2.84
CA LEU A 175 -8.05 13.75 -1.64
C LEU A 175 -9.40 14.46 -1.93
N PRO A 176 -9.50 15.45 -2.86
CA PRO A 176 -10.78 16.11 -3.13
C PRO A 176 -11.84 15.18 -3.75
N ARG A 177 -11.42 14.11 -4.43
CA ARG A 177 -12.35 13.10 -4.98
C ARG A 177 -12.90 12.18 -3.89
N ILE A 178 -12.15 11.97 -2.81
CA ILE A 178 -12.55 11.12 -1.67
C ILE A 178 -13.40 11.91 -0.67
N ILE A 179 -12.90 13.04 -0.15
CA ILE A 179 -13.55 13.77 0.95
C ILE A 179 -14.34 15.01 0.50
N GLY A 180 -14.31 15.32 -0.80
CA GLY A 180 -14.93 16.51 -1.38
C GLY A 180 -14.00 17.73 -1.44
N LEU A 181 -14.23 18.57 -2.45
CA LEU A 181 -13.33 19.65 -2.85
C LEU A 181 -13.00 20.65 -1.74
N ASN A 182 -14.01 21.13 -1.01
CA ASN A 182 -13.81 22.19 -0.01
C ASN A 182 -13.06 21.69 1.23
N ARG A 183 -13.33 20.46 1.67
CA ARG A 183 -12.65 19.84 2.81
C ARG A 183 -11.19 19.56 2.52
N ALA A 184 -10.91 19.05 1.32
CA ALA A 184 -9.54 18.85 0.85
C ALA A 184 -8.75 20.16 0.83
N LYS A 185 -9.34 21.24 0.31
CA LYS A 185 -8.73 22.59 0.35
C LYS A 185 -8.45 23.06 1.77
N GLU A 186 -9.41 22.92 2.68
CA GLU A 186 -9.23 23.32 4.08
C GLU A 186 -8.04 22.61 4.72
N ILE A 187 -7.98 21.27 4.62
CA ILE A 187 -6.89 20.48 5.22
C ILE A 187 -5.54 20.84 4.56
N SER A 188 -5.47 20.83 3.23
CA SER A 188 -4.23 21.06 2.49
C SER A 188 -3.66 22.47 2.67
N TRP A 189 -4.52 23.49 2.66
CA TRP A 189 -4.05 24.89 2.76
C TRP A 189 -3.73 25.30 4.19
N SER A 190 -4.47 24.77 5.17
CA SER A 190 -4.25 25.10 6.59
C SER A 190 -3.18 24.24 7.26
N ALA A 191 -2.80 23.12 6.63
CA ALA A 191 -1.96 22.07 7.22
C ALA A 191 -2.46 21.57 8.59
N LYS A 192 -3.76 21.69 8.85
CA LYS A 192 -4.38 21.20 10.09
C LYS A 192 -4.52 19.68 10.04
N PRO A 193 -4.30 18.97 11.16
CA PRO A 193 -4.53 17.53 11.22
C PRO A 193 -6.00 17.18 11.01
N LEU A 194 -6.26 16.24 10.10
CA LEU A 194 -7.51 15.50 10.01
C LEU A 194 -7.44 14.29 10.95
N ASP A 195 -8.32 14.23 11.95
CA ASP A 195 -8.41 13.09 12.85
C ASP A 195 -9.12 11.89 12.23
N ALA A 196 -8.79 10.68 12.73
CA ALA A 196 -9.31 9.41 12.21
C ALA A 196 -10.85 9.31 12.20
N ILE A 197 -11.53 9.83 13.24
CA ILE A 197 -12.99 9.77 13.34
C ILE A 197 -13.64 10.67 12.29
N THR A 198 -13.11 11.88 12.12
CA THR A 198 -13.55 12.78 11.04
C THR A 198 -13.21 12.20 9.66
N ALA A 199 -12.03 11.57 9.51
CA ALA A 199 -11.63 10.92 8.26
C ALA A 199 -12.57 9.78 7.86
N GLU A 200 -13.00 8.95 8.81
CA GLU A 200 -13.99 7.89 8.59
C GLU A 200 -15.34 8.47 8.19
N ARG A 201 -15.84 9.46 8.93
CA ARG A 201 -17.10 10.16 8.61
C ARG A 201 -17.10 10.82 7.23
N TRP A 202 -15.94 11.22 6.73
CA TRP A 202 -15.79 11.85 5.42
C TRP A 202 -15.48 10.85 4.30
N GLY A 203 -15.34 9.56 4.62
CA GLY A 203 -15.11 8.48 3.65
C GLY A 203 -13.65 8.25 3.25
N LEU A 204 -12.68 8.87 3.94
CA LEU A 204 -11.26 8.59 3.72
C LEU A 204 -10.82 7.29 4.39
N VAL A 205 -11.32 7.02 5.60
CA VAL A 205 -10.99 5.80 6.36
C VAL A 205 -12.20 4.87 6.35
N ASN A 206 -11.97 3.58 6.10
CA ASN A 206 -13.05 2.58 6.06
C ASN A 206 -13.47 2.13 7.47
N LYS A 207 -12.52 2.08 8.41
CA LYS A 207 -12.76 1.65 9.80
C LYS A 207 -11.78 2.27 10.77
N VAL A 208 -12.27 2.79 11.90
CA VAL A 208 -11.46 3.24 13.04
C VAL A 208 -11.52 2.24 14.19
N VAL A 209 -10.36 1.87 14.75
CA VAL A 209 -10.22 0.96 15.89
C VAL A 209 -9.25 1.49 16.94
N GLU A 210 -9.13 0.84 18.09
CA GLU A 210 -8.11 1.19 19.08
C GLU A 210 -6.69 0.99 18.53
N SER A 211 -5.73 1.79 19.01
CA SER A 211 -4.34 1.78 18.50
C SER A 211 -3.68 0.40 18.46
N ARG A 212 -3.99 -0.46 19.44
CA ARG A 212 -3.44 -1.82 19.53
C ARG A 212 -4.11 -2.83 18.57
N GLU A 213 -5.25 -2.47 17.99
CA GLU A 213 -6.11 -3.36 17.21
C GLU A 213 -6.02 -3.09 15.70
N VAL A 214 -5.31 -2.04 15.27
CA VAL A 214 -5.26 -1.62 13.85
C VAL A 214 -4.75 -2.72 12.94
N LEU A 215 -3.64 -3.36 13.32
CA LEU A 215 -3.04 -4.40 12.49
C LEU A 215 -3.95 -5.63 12.42
N GLU A 216 -4.49 -6.08 13.55
CA GLU A 216 -5.44 -7.20 13.61
C GLU A 216 -6.70 -6.92 12.78
N ALA A 217 -7.24 -5.70 12.86
CA ALA A 217 -8.40 -5.30 12.08
C ALA A 217 -8.10 -5.25 10.57
N ALA A 218 -6.91 -4.80 10.16
CA ALA A 218 -6.48 -4.85 8.76
C ALA A 218 -6.27 -6.29 8.27
N ILE A 219 -5.72 -7.17 9.12
CA ILE A 219 -5.61 -8.61 8.85
C ILE A 219 -6.99 -9.21 8.61
N GLY A 220 -7.97 -8.92 9.46
CA GLY A 220 -9.34 -9.41 9.28
C GLY A 220 -9.94 -8.99 7.93
N VAL A 221 -9.71 -7.75 7.48
CA VAL A 221 -10.13 -7.31 6.14
C VAL A 221 -9.42 -8.11 5.05
N GLY A 222 -8.11 -8.36 5.18
CA GLY A 222 -7.35 -9.19 4.26
C GLY A 222 -7.87 -10.63 4.21
N GLU A 223 -8.17 -11.22 5.37
CA GLU A 223 -8.75 -12.56 5.49
C GLU A 223 -10.11 -12.68 4.79
N ASP A 224 -10.93 -11.63 4.86
CA ASP A 224 -12.20 -11.60 4.14
C ASP A 224 -12.00 -11.51 2.62
N ILE A 225 -10.99 -10.78 2.14
CA ILE A 225 -10.66 -10.69 0.72
C ILE A 225 -10.15 -12.04 0.18
N ILE A 226 -9.25 -12.73 0.89
CA ILE A 226 -8.63 -13.98 0.40
C ILE A 226 -9.62 -15.15 0.28
N LYS A 227 -10.78 -15.09 0.98
CA LYS A 227 -11.87 -16.08 0.87
C LYS A 227 -12.59 -16.03 -0.48
N ASN A 228 -12.42 -14.96 -1.26
CA ASN A 228 -13.08 -14.78 -2.55
C ASN A 228 -12.25 -15.34 -3.72
N GLN A 229 -12.81 -15.32 -4.93
CA GLN A 229 -12.09 -15.71 -6.14
C GLN A 229 -11.01 -14.67 -6.49
N GLN A 230 -9.74 -15.00 -6.30
CA GLN A 230 -8.64 -14.03 -6.34
C GLN A 230 -8.43 -13.38 -7.72
N ASP A 231 -8.65 -14.12 -8.80
CA ASP A 231 -8.59 -13.55 -10.16
C ASP A 231 -9.63 -12.45 -10.36
N MET A 232 -10.81 -12.59 -9.74
CA MET A 232 -11.84 -11.56 -9.79
C MET A 232 -11.48 -10.38 -8.90
N VAL A 233 -10.94 -10.61 -7.70
CA VAL A 233 -10.49 -9.52 -6.81
C VAL A 233 -9.50 -8.60 -7.53
N VAL A 234 -8.49 -9.17 -8.20
CA VAL A 234 -7.47 -8.43 -8.95
C VAL A 234 -8.08 -7.66 -10.13
N ARG A 235 -8.90 -8.32 -10.96
CA ARG A 235 -9.54 -7.68 -12.11
C ARG A 235 -10.50 -6.58 -11.69
N TYR A 236 -11.27 -6.81 -10.63
CA TYR A 236 -12.25 -5.86 -10.13
C TYR A 236 -11.59 -4.61 -9.55
N LYS A 237 -10.45 -4.76 -8.85
CA LYS A 237 -9.60 -3.63 -8.45
C LYS A 237 -9.20 -2.79 -9.67
N GLY A 238 -8.72 -3.43 -10.74
CA GLY A 238 -8.34 -2.74 -11.98
C GLY A 238 -9.49 -1.94 -12.59
N VAL A 239 -10.66 -2.57 -12.77
CA VAL A 239 -11.87 -1.92 -13.31
C VAL A 239 -12.31 -0.72 -12.46
N ILE A 240 -12.31 -0.85 -11.13
CA ILE A 240 -12.66 0.26 -10.23
C ILE A 240 -11.67 1.41 -10.37
N ASN A 241 -10.37 1.11 -10.29
CA ASN A 241 -9.33 2.13 -10.28
C ASN A 241 -9.21 2.87 -11.62
N ASP A 242 -9.31 2.15 -12.74
CA ASP A 242 -9.22 2.76 -14.06
C ASP A 242 -10.55 3.39 -14.48
N GLY A 243 -11.68 2.75 -14.17
CA GLY A 243 -13.00 3.30 -14.41
C GLY A 243 -13.24 4.62 -13.69
N PHE A 244 -12.70 4.79 -12.48
CA PHE A 244 -12.80 6.05 -11.72
C PHE A 244 -12.09 7.23 -12.38
N LYS A 245 -11.14 6.98 -13.28
CA LYS A 245 -10.44 8.02 -14.07
C LYS A 245 -11.23 8.45 -15.30
N LEU A 246 -12.28 7.72 -15.65
CA LEU A 246 -13.09 7.89 -16.86
C LEU A 246 -14.42 8.60 -16.58
N SER A 247 -15.14 8.94 -17.66
CA SER A 247 -16.55 9.29 -17.55
C SER A 247 -17.36 8.07 -17.11
N LEU A 248 -18.53 8.27 -16.48
CA LEU A 248 -19.38 7.14 -16.06
C LEU A 248 -19.74 6.21 -17.23
N GLY A 249 -19.97 6.77 -18.43
CA GLY A 249 -20.27 5.99 -19.63
C GLY A 249 -19.10 5.12 -20.06
N ASP A 250 -17.89 5.69 -20.14
CA ASP A 250 -16.69 4.95 -20.54
C ASP A 250 -16.28 3.91 -19.49
N GLY A 251 -16.45 4.23 -18.19
CA GLY A 251 -16.23 3.29 -17.09
C GLY A 251 -17.20 2.10 -17.14
N ALA A 252 -18.47 2.32 -17.50
CA ALA A 252 -19.43 1.23 -17.70
C ALA A 252 -19.09 0.34 -18.92
N VAL A 253 -18.52 0.93 -19.98
CA VAL A 253 -18.00 0.16 -21.13
C VAL A 253 -16.80 -0.69 -20.70
N LEU A 254 -15.85 -0.12 -19.95
CA LEU A 254 -14.72 -0.87 -19.38
C LEU A 254 -15.23 -2.05 -18.55
N GLU A 255 -16.16 -1.83 -17.62
CA GLU A 255 -16.78 -2.88 -16.80
C GLU A 255 -17.39 -3.99 -17.68
N LYS A 256 -18.16 -3.60 -18.72
CA LYS A 256 -18.82 -4.56 -19.60
C LYS A 256 -17.81 -5.43 -20.35
N VAL A 257 -16.74 -4.85 -20.87
CA VAL A 257 -15.66 -5.59 -21.56
C VAL A 257 -14.97 -6.54 -20.58
N SER A 258 -14.58 -6.05 -19.40
CA SER A 258 -13.94 -6.89 -18.38
C SER A 258 -14.84 -8.03 -17.90
N SER A 259 -16.16 -7.82 -17.86
CA SER A 259 -17.13 -8.86 -17.45
C SER A 259 -17.13 -10.09 -18.36
N MET A 260 -16.76 -9.94 -19.64
CA MET A 260 -16.69 -11.06 -20.61
C MET A 260 -15.64 -12.10 -20.21
N TYR A 261 -14.62 -11.69 -19.46
CA TYR A 261 -13.55 -12.56 -18.96
C TYR A 261 -13.86 -13.17 -17.58
N SER A 262 -15.09 -13.02 -17.08
CA SER A 262 -15.50 -13.63 -15.81
C SER A 262 -15.54 -15.16 -15.94
N PRO A 263 -15.05 -15.94 -14.95
CA PRO A 263 -15.00 -17.40 -15.05
C PRO A 263 -16.34 -18.09 -15.33
N LEU A 264 -17.44 -17.51 -14.82
CA LEU A 264 -18.81 -18.00 -15.08
C LEU A 264 -19.33 -17.69 -16.49
N VAL A 265 -18.75 -16.70 -17.17
CA VAL A 265 -19.11 -16.27 -18.52
C VAL A 265 -18.17 -16.90 -19.56
N GLY A 266 -16.91 -17.16 -19.21
CA GLY A 266 -15.91 -17.81 -20.07
C GLY A 266 -16.30 -19.21 -20.54
N GLY A 267 -17.06 -19.96 -19.73
CA GLY A 267 -17.65 -21.25 -20.14
C GLY A 267 -18.73 -21.13 -21.22
N VAL A 268 -19.29 -19.93 -21.44
CA VAL A 268 -20.23 -19.63 -22.53
C VAL A 268 -19.48 -19.19 -23.79
N LEU A 269 -18.35 -18.51 -23.66
CA LEU A 269 -17.55 -18.02 -24.80
C LEU A 269 -16.73 -19.13 -25.48
N GLU A 270 -16.19 -20.12 -24.75
CA GLU A 270 -15.54 -21.28 -25.40
C GLU A 270 -16.50 -22.09 -26.28
N ALA A 271 -17.80 -22.12 -25.95
CA ALA A 271 -18.82 -22.79 -26.75
C ALA A 271 -19.26 -21.97 -27.98
N SER A 272 -19.05 -20.64 -27.99
CA SER A 272 -19.51 -19.75 -29.07
C SER A 272 -18.38 -19.22 -29.98
N LEU A 273 -17.12 -19.22 -29.51
CA LEU A 273 -15.96 -18.80 -30.30
C LEU A 273 -15.64 -19.74 -31.48
N HIS A 274 -16.21 -20.95 -31.51
CA HIS A 274 -16.09 -21.85 -32.64
C HIS A 274 -17.03 -21.53 -33.81
N GLN A 275 -17.99 -20.60 -33.66
CA GLN A 275 -19.01 -20.40 -34.69
C GLN A 275 -19.12 -18.98 -35.25
N ASP A 276 -18.82 -17.94 -34.48
CA ASP A 276 -18.94 -16.57 -34.97
C ASP A 276 -17.84 -15.71 -34.36
N LEU A 277 -16.99 -15.11 -35.21
CA LEU A 277 -16.45 -13.75 -35.09
C LEU A 277 -15.29 -13.56 -36.08
N GLY A 278 -15.64 -13.22 -37.33
CA GLY A 278 -14.73 -12.53 -38.25
C GLY A 278 -14.60 -11.06 -37.89
N CYS A 279 -13.97 -10.75 -36.74
CA CYS A 279 -13.69 -9.37 -36.33
C CYS A 279 -12.20 -9.24 -35.96
N GLU A 280 -11.43 -8.65 -36.88
CA GLU A 280 -10.03 -8.29 -36.70
C GLU A 280 -9.94 -7.07 -35.76
N ASP A 281 -9.76 -7.32 -34.46
CA ASP A 281 -8.95 -6.51 -33.50
C ASP A 281 -9.46 -6.68 -32.05
N GLY A 282 -9.43 -7.93 -31.56
CA GLY A 282 -9.58 -8.23 -30.13
C GLY A 282 -8.31 -7.96 -29.30
N SER A 283 -7.27 -7.38 -29.91
CA SER A 283 -5.95 -7.28 -29.28
C SER A 283 -5.80 -6.06 -28.37
N LYS A 284 -6.66 -5.04 -28.52
CA LYS A 284 -6.53 -3.77 -27.80
C LYS A 284 -6.98 -3.80 -26.34
N TYR A 285 -7.72 -4.83 -25.93
CA TYR A 285 -8.26 -4.96 -24.56
C TYR A 285 -7.71 -6.18 -23.81
N MET A 286 -6.73 -6.87 -24.38
CA MET A 286 -6.22 -8.14 -23.84
C MET A 286 -4.99 -7.98 -22.92
N LEU A 287 -4.46 -6.77 -22.78
CA LEU A 287 -3.32 -6.47 -21.91
C LEU A 287 -3.48 -5.06 -21.31
N MET A 288 -4.16 -4.96 -20.17
CA MET A 288 -3.87 -4.06 -19.04
C MET A 288 -4.50 -4.63 -17.77
#